data_AF-A0A8S3YWC0-F1
#
_entry.id   AF-A0A8S3YWC0-F1
#
_cell.length_a   1.000
_cell.length_b   1.000
_cell.length_c   1.000
_cell.angle_alpha   90.00
_cell.angle_beta   90.00
_cell.angle_gamma   90.00
#
_symmetry.space_group_name_H-M   'P 1'
#
loop_
_entity.id
_entity.type
_entity.pdbx_description
1 polymer ?
#
loop_
_entity_poly.entity_id
_entity_poly.type
_entity_poly.pdbx_seq_one_letter_code
_entity_poly.pdbx_strand_id
1 'polypeptide(L)'
;QSVLAGLYSSEGSVMERHHLAQSMCILNTDGSNLFENLSSKEYQTVLDLMRQIILATDLAHHLGIVKEQEQLAERGHFEKTSSRDKTLLLCLLMTACDLSDQTKNWHNTKHSAALIYQEFFSQGDLEKALGKKPLEMMDREKACVPDLQISFLDNIAFPVYRILAKMFPEAETPLKNVEDNRKHWVHIGQLLKLRHGNSTQTMTVEQIISIEEEELPDCSRGQIIDLKS
;
A
#
# COMPACT_ATOMS: atom_id res chain seq x y z
N GLN A 1 0.37 4.64 -26.91
CA GLN A 1 1.14 3.55 -26.25
C GLN A 1 2.38 4.19 -25.67
N SER A 2 2.68 4.01 -24.38
CA SER A 2 3.85 4.65 -23.76
C SER A 2 5.15 3.95 -24.15
N VAL A 3 6.29 4.64 -24.05
CA VAL A 3 7.62 4.06 -24.31
C VAL A 3 7.88 2.88 -23.37
N LEU A 4 7.54 3.02 -22.08
CA LEU A 4 7.71 1.96 -21.07
C LEU A 4 6.89 0.72 -21.40
N ALA A 5 5.65 0.88 -21.86
CA ALA A 5 4.84 -0.25 -22.31
C ALA A 5 5.49 -0.95 -23.52
N GLY A 6 6.07 -0.19 -24.46
CA GLY A 6 6.80 -0.78 -25.59
C GLY A 6 8.03 -1.61 -25.19
N LEU A 7 8.64 -1.31 -24.04
CA LEU A 7 9.83 -2.01 -23.53
C LEU A 7 9.47 -3.24 -22.66
N TYR A 8 8.39 -3.16 -21.88
CA TYR A 8 8.15 -4.11 -20.79
C TYR A 8 6.79 -4.83 -20.85
N SER A 9 5.87 -4.47 -21.76
CA SER A 9 4.48 -4.99 -21.72
C SER A 9 4.36 -6.51 -21.85
N SER A 10 5.33 -7.18 -22.47
CA SER A 10 5.33 -8.64 -22.64
C SER A 10 5.50 -9.41 -21.33
N GLU A 11 6.01 -8.77 -20.27
CA GLU A 11 6.39 -9.44 -19.02
C GLU A 11 5.59 -8.98 -17.78
N GLY A 12 4.63 -8.06 -17.93
CA GLY A 12 3.91 -7.44 -16.81
C GLY A 12 4.78 -6.50 -15.96
N SER A 13 4.19 -5.91 -14.91
CA SER A 13 4.88 -5.03 -13.94
C SER A 13 5.74 -3.94 -14.60
N VAL A 14 5.13 -3.22 -15.55
CA VAL A 14 5.83 -2.29 -16.45
C VAL A 14 6.56 -1.19 -15.68
N MET A 15 5.93 -0.65 -14.63
CA MET A 15 6.51 0.42 -13.82
C MET A 15 7.61 -0.12 -12.91
N GLU A 16 7.41 -1.27 -12.28
CA GLU A 16 8.38 -1.89 -11.37
C GLU A 16 9.65 -2.32 -12.12
N ARG A 17 9.51 -2.80 -13.35
CA ARG A 17 10.65 -3.06 -14.24
C ARG A 17 11.40 -1.79 -14.61
N HIS A 18 10.67 -0.71 -14.84
CA HIS A 18 11.30 0.59 -15.05
C HIS A 18 12.02 1.08 -13.80
N HIS A 19 11.44 0.93 -12.60
CA HIS A 19 12.08 1.26 -11.33
C HIS A 19 13.39 0.48 -11.15
N LEU A 20 13.39 -0.83 -11.40
CA LEU A 20 14.61 -1.64 -11.40
C LEU A 20 15.64 -1.11 -12.41
N ALA A 21 15.22 -0.83 -13.65
CA ALA A 21 16.12 -0.29 -14.67
C ALA A 21 16.74 1.06 -14.26
N GLN A 22 15.97 1.94 -13.61
CA GLN A 22 16.48 3.20 -13.06
C GLN A 22 17.46 2.96 -11.92
N SER A 23 17.17 2.03 -11.00
CA SER A 23 18.12 1.66 -9.93
C SER A 23 19.45 1.15 -10.52
N MET A 24 19.40 0.33 -11.58
CA MET A 24 20.60 -0.15 -12.27
C MET A 24 21.35 0.97 -13.01
N CYS A 25 20.63 1.94 -13.59
CA CYS A 25 21.25 3.12 -14.21
C CYS A 25 22.05 3.93 -13.19
N ILE A 26 21.48 4.16 -12.00
CA ILE A 26 22.16 4.86 -10.90
C ILE A 26 23.38 4.08 -10.43
N LEU A 27 23.25 2.77 -10.20
CA LEU A 27 24.38 1.93 -9.77
C LEU A 27 25.52 1.88 -10.79
N ASN A 28 25.21 1.96 -12.09
CA ASN A 28 26.21 1.99 -13.16
C ASN A 28 26.76 3.40 -13.46
N THR A 29 26.30 4.43 -12.73
CA THR A 29 26.87 5.78 -12.84
C THR A 29 28.17 5.86 -12.06
N ASP A 30 29.22 6.41 -12.68
CA ASP A 30 30.55 6.52 -12.07
C ASP A 30 30.48 7.16 -10.67
N GLY A 31 31.12 6.51 -9.68
CA GLY A 31 31.13 6.95 -8.28
C GLY A 31 29.84 6.70 -7.49
N SER A 32 28.82 6.06 -8.08
CA SER A 32 27.53 5.81 -7.42
C SER A 32 27.32 4.33 -7.04
N ASN A 33 28.21 3.43 -7.45
CA ASN A 33 28.07 2.01 -7.17
C ASN A 33 28.39 1.67 -5.71
N LEU A 34 27.35 1.65 -4.87
CA LEU A 34 27.45 1.28 -3.46
C LEU A 34 27.96 -0.16 -3.23
N PHE A 35 27.94 -1.01 -4.26
CA PHE A 35 28.27 -2.42 -4.17
C PHE A 35 29.58 -2.77 -4.89
N GLU A 36 30.37 -1.78 -5.30
CA GLU A 36 31.61 -1.97 -6.09
C GLU A 36 32.66 -2.88 -5.41
N ASN A 37 32.65 -2.91 -4.07
CA ASN A 37 33.61 -3.69 -3.27
C ASN A 37 33.12 -5.11 -2.95
N LEU A 38 31.92 -5.50 -3.41
CA LEU A 38 31.41 -6.86 -3.23
C LEU A 38 32.12 -7.82 -4.18
N SER A 39 32.27 -9.08 -3.76
CA SER A 39 32.66 -10.14 -4.71
C SER A 39 31.60 -10.28 -5.80
N SER A 40 31.97 -10.80 -6.97
CA SER A 40 31.03 -10.99 -8.08
C SER A 40 29.80 -11.83 -7.69
N LYS A 41 29.97 -12.79 -6.77
CA LYS A 41 28.87 -13.62 -6.26
C LYS A 41 27.91 -12.83 -5.35
N GLU A 42 28.45 -12.00 -4.47
CA GLU A 42 27.64 -11.14 -3.59
C GLU A 42 26.93 -10.06 -4.39
N TYR A 43 27.62 -9.44 -5.34
CA TYR A 43 27.03 -8.45 -6.26
C TYR A 43 25.84 -9.04 -7.01
N GLN A 44 26.01 -10.22 -7.62
CA GLN A 44 24.92 -10.91 -8.31
C GLN A 44 23.75 -11.21 -7.35
N THR A 45 24.05 -11.64 -6.12
CA THR A 45 23.01 -11.90 -5.09
C THR A 45 22.21 -10.64 -4.76
N VAL A 46 22.89 -9.50 -4.59
CA VAL A 46 22.23 -8.21 -4.33
C VAL A 46 21.33 -7.81 -5.50
N LEU A 47 21.81 -7.93 -6.74
CA LEU A 47 21.02 -7.59 -7.93
C LEU A 47 19.78 -8.48 -8.06
N ASP A 48 19.91 -9.77 -7.77
CA ASP A 48 18.78 -10.70 -7.79
C ASP A 48 17.75 -10.37 -6.70
N LEU A 49 18.20 -9.99 -5.50
CA LEU A 49 17.33 -9.52 -4.42
C LEU A 49 16.64 -8.21 -4.78
N MET A 50 17.37 -7.22 -5.32
CA MET A 50 16.79 -5.94 -5.75
C MET A 50 15.69 -6.16 -6.78
N ARG A 51 15.95 -6.99 -7.81
CA ARG A 51 14.94 -7.35 -8.81
C ARG A 51 13.72 -7.98 -8.17
N GLN A 52 13.91 -8.96 -7.29
CA GLN A 52 12.80 -9.66 -6.65
C GLN A 52 11.97 -8.72 -5.75
N ILE A 53 12.62 -7.88 -4.96
CA ILE A 53 11.97 -6.98 -4.01
C ILE A 53 11.25 -5.84 -4.75
N ILE A 54 11.87 -5.23 -5.76
CA ILE A 54 11.22 -4.17 -6.54
C ILE A 54 10.01 -4.72 -7.30
N LEU A 55 10.11 -5.89 -7.93
CA LEU A 55 8.94 -6.49 -8.60
C LEU A 55 7.83 -6.89 -7.62
N ALA A 56 8.15 -7.11 -6.35
CA ALA A 56 7.16 -7.43 -5.33
C ALA A 56 6.28 -6.24 -4.91
N THR A 57 6.61 -4.99 -5.30
CA THR A 57 5.76 -3.81 -5.06
C THR A 57 4.56 -3.76 -6.00
N ASP A 58 4.55 -4.55 -7.08
CA ASP A 58 3.35 -4.72 -7.91
C ASP A 58 2.28 -5.48 -7.11
N LEU A 59 1.18 -4.80 -6.77
CA LEU A 59 0.07 -5.42 -6.04
C LEU A 59 -0.53 -6.64 -6.78
N ALA A 60 -0.46 -6.71 -8.11
CA ALA A 60 -0.88 -7.91 -8.84
C ALA A 60 0.03 -9.11 -8.53
N HIS A 61 1.34 -8.88 -8.39
CA HIS A 61 2.28 -9.91 -7.94
C HIS A 61 1.98 -10.31 -6.49
N HIS A 62 1.76 -9.36 -5.58
CA HIS A 62 1.37 -9.65 -4.20
C HIS A 62 0.11 -10.53 -4.13
N LEU A 63 -0.96 -10.15 -4.84
CA LEU A 63 -2.22 -10.91 -4.89
C LEU A 63 -2.03 -12.32 -5.47
N GLY A 64 -1.04 -12.52 -6.34
CA GLY A 64 -0.68 -13.83 -6.87
C GLY A 64 -0.06 -14.78 -5.84
N ILE A 65 0.60 -14.26 -4.80
CA ILE A 65 1.36 -15.06 -3.82
C ILE A 65 0.82 -14.99 -2.38
N VAL A 66 -0.18 -14.13 -2.10
CA VAL A 66 -0.68 -13.89 -0.74
C VAL A 66 -1.15 -15.16 -0.03
N LYS A 67 -1.77 -16.11 -0.75
CA LYS A 67 -2.20 -17.40 -0.18
C LYS A 67 -1.03 -18.25 0.31
N GLU A 68 0.11 -18.20 -0.37
CA GLU A 68 1.31 -18.91 0.06
C GLU A 68 1.96 -18.23 1.28
N GLN A 69 1.85 -16.90 1.38
CA GLN A 69 2.27 -16.14 2.56
C GLN A 69 1.38 -16.46 3.76
N GLU A 70 0.06 -16.57 3.57
CA GLU A 70 -0.88 -17.04 4.61
C GLU A 70 -0.52 -18.44 5.10
N GLN A 71 -0.29 -19.39 4.18
CA GLN A 71 0.14 -20.74 4.53
C GLN A 71 1.49 -20.76 5.27
N LEU A 72 2.44 -19.90 4.89
CA LEU A 72 3.70 -19.72 5.62
C LEU A 72 3.45 -19.25 7.06
N ALA A 73 2.57 -18.27 7.27
CA ALA A 73 2.22 -17.80 8.60
C ALA A 73 1.45 -18.85 9.43
N GLU A 74 0.55 -19.62 8.81
CA GLU A 74 -0.21 -20.68 9.46
C GLU A 74 0.64 -21.88 9.88
N ARG A 75 1.70 -22.20 9.13
CA ARG A 75 2.68 -23.22 9.49
C ARG A 75 3.34 -22.97 10.85
N GLY A 76 3.35 -21.71 11.33
CA GLY A 76 3.92 -21.33 12.63
C GLY A 76 5.44 -21.50 12.73
N HIS A 77 6.12 -21.85 11.63
CA HIS A 77 7.57 -21.98 11.56
C HIS A 77 8.08 -21.43 10.23
N PHE A 78 9.15 -20.63 10.29
CA PHE A 78 9.85 -20.09 9.14
C PHE A 78 11.18 -20.85 8.95
N GLU A 79 11.35 -21.51 7.81
CA GLU A 79 12.58 -22.24 7.55
C GLU A 79 13.67 -21.31 6.98
N LYS A 80 14.65 -20.94 7.80
CA LYS A 80 15.75 -20.02 7.42
C LYS A 80 16.62 -20.55 6.27
N THR A 81 16.64 -21.86 6.02
CA THR A 81 17.39 -22.48 4.92
C THR A 81 16.59 -22.50 3.62
N SER A 82 15.26 -22.35 3.68
CA SER A 82 14.38 -22.35 2.52
C SER A 82 14.48 -21.03 1.75
N SER A 83 14.95 -21.11 0.50
CA SER A 83 14.95 -19.95 -0.41
C SER A 83 13.52 -19.47 -0.72
N ARG A 84 12.54 -20.38 -0.71
CA ARG A 84 11.13 -20.06 -0.97
C ARG A 84 10.53 -19.27 0.19
N ASP A 85 10.72 -19.73 1.43
CA ASP A 85 10.19 -19.04 2.61
C ASP A 85 10.80 -17.64 2.73
N LYS A 86 12.12 -17.52 2.53
CA LYS A 86 12.82 -16.22 2.46
C LYS A 86 12.21 -15.28 1.42
N THR A 87 11.97 -15.78 0.20
CA THR A 87 11.34 -15.01 -0.87
C THR A 87 9.95 -14.52 -0.46
N LEU A 88 9.10 -15.42 0.06
CA LEU A 88 7.74 -15.09 0.48
C LEU A 88 7.73 -13.99 1.55
N LEU A 89 8.62 -14.11 2.54
CA LEU A 89 8.77 -13.14 3.61
C LEU A 89 9.29 -11.80 3.09
N LEU A 90 10.31 -11.78 2.22
CA LEU A 90 10.83 -10.54 1.63
C LEU A 90 9.75 -9.80 0.83
N CYS A 91 8.97 -10.51 0.01
CA CYS A 91 7.86 -9.92 -0.71
C CYS A 91 6.77 -9.36 0.22
N LEU A 92 6.46 -10.08 1.31
CA LEU A 92 5.48 -9.62 2.32
C LEU A 92 5.98 -8.34 3.01
N LEU A 93 7.24 -8.34 3.44
CA LEU A 93 7.86 -7.19 4.10
C LEU A 93 7.93 -5.98 3.18
N MET A 94 8.26 -6.16 1.90
CA MET A 94 8.26 -5.08 0.93
C MET A 94 6.86 -4.49 0.77
N THR A 95 5.84 -5.34 0.60
CA THR A 95 4.44 -4.88 0.51
C THR A 95 4.03 -4.14 1.79
N ALA A 96 4.40 -4.67 2.97
CA ALA A 96 4.11 -4.02 4.25
C ALA A 96 4.83 -2.67 4.41
N CYS A 97 6.02 -2.50 3.83
CA CYS A 97 6.70 -1.21 3.81
C CYS A 97 5.99 -0.23 2.87
N ASP A 98 5.62 -0.68 1.67
CA ASP A 98 4.96 0.12 0.64
C ASP A 98 3.57 0.63 1.10
N LEU A 99 2.89 -0.17 1.92
CA LEU A 99 1.57 0.18 2.49
C LEU A 99 1.64 0.81 3.90
N SER A 100 2.84 1.16 4.39
CA SER A 100 3.04 1.53 5.79
C SER A 100 2.35 2.81 6.24
N ASP A 101 1.90 3.66 5.32
CA ASP A 101 1.05 4.81 5.63
C ASP A 101 -0.25 4.40 6.33
N GLN A 102 -0.80 3.23 5.99
CA GLN A 102 -2.04 2.72 6.58
C GLN A 102 -1.87 2.29 8.04
N THR A 103 -0.62 2.18 8.51
CA THR A 103 -0.29 1.84 9.91
C THR A 103 -0.09 3.06 10.79
N LYS A 104 -0.18 4.27 10.22
CA LYS A 104 -0.01 5.51 10.98
C LYS A 104 -1.35 5.93 11.61
N ASN A 105 -1.32 7.04 12.35
CA ASN A 105 -2.53 7.61 12.90
C ASN A 105 -3.48 8.10 11.79
N TRP A 106 -4.74 8.35 12.15
CA TRP A 106 -5.78 8.79 11.23
C TRP A 106 -5.38 10.01 10.40
N HIS A 107 -4.76 11.01 11.03
CA HIS A 107 -4.30 12.22 10.37
C HIS A 107 -3.40 11.92 9.16
N ASN A 108 -2.40 11.06 9.35
CA ASN A 108 -1.46 10.69 8.29
C ASN A 108 -2.14 9.83 7.22
N THR A 109 -2.94 8.84 7.62
CA THR A 109 -3.68 7.98 6.68
C THR A 109 -4.60 8.79 5.77
N LYS A 110 -5.33 9.75 6.34
CA LYS A 110 -6.20 10.68 5.59
C LYS A 110 -5.39 11.54 4.63
N HIS A 111 -4.24 12.07 5.07
CA HIS A 111 -3.37 12.87 4.22
C HIS A 111 -2.82 12.05 3.04
N SER A 112 -2.31 10.84 3.28
CA SER A 112 -1.85 9.95 2.22
C SER A 112 -2.97 9.59 1.24
N ALA A 113 -4.18 9.33 1.73
CA ALA A 113 -5.33 9.09 0.85
C ALA A 113 -5.63 10.30 -0.06
N ALA A 114 -5.55 11.53 0.47
CA ALA A 114 -5.75 12.75 -0.32
C ALA A 114 -4.74 12.86 -1.47
N LEU A 115 -3.46 12.55 -1.21
CA LEU A 115 -2.40 12.53 -2.25
C LEU A 115 -2.63 11.44 -3.29
N ILE A 116 -3.01 10.23 -2.87
CA ILE A 116 -3.31 9.11 -3.77
C ILE A 116 -4.46 9.48 -4.72
N TYR A 117 -5.56 10.02 -4.19
CA TYR A 117 -6.69 10.41 -5.04
C TYR A 117 -6.38 11.61 -5.92
N GLN A 118 -5.53 12.54 -5.48
CA GLN A 118 -5.04 13.62 -6.34
C GLN A 118 -4.33 13.06 -7.57
N GLU A 119 -3.47 12.05 -7.39
CA GLU A 119 -2.78 11.38 -8.49
C GLU A 119 -3.74 10.59 -9.37
N PHE A 120 -4.59 9.74 -8.77
CA PHE A 120 -5.55 8.90 -9.51
C PHE A 120 -6.51 9.73 -10.35
N PHE A 121 -7.04 10.82 -9.81
CA PHE A 121 -7.94 11.70 -10.54
C PHE A 121 -7.24 12.46 -11.66
N SER A 122 -5.97 12.84 -11.47
CA SER A 122 -5.16 13.45 -12.52
C SER A 122 -4.93 12.47 -13.69
N GLN A 123 -4.66 11.19 -13.38
CA GLN A 123 -4.57 10.15 -14.40
C GLN A 123 -5.92 9.91 -15.10
N GLY A 124 -7.02 9.82 -14.34
CA GLY A 124 -8.35 9.60 -14.89
C GLY A 124 -8.80 10.70 -15.85
N ASP A 125 -8.48 11.96 -15.54
CA ASP A 125 -8.76 13.10 -16.43
C ASP A 125 -7.96 13.01 -17.73
N LEU A 126 -6.69 12.60 -17.66
CA LEU A 126 -5.88 12.36 -18.85
C LEU A 126 -6.44 11.21 -19.70
N GLU A 127 -6.92 10.13 -19.07
CA GLU A 127 -7.57 9.02 -19.77
C GLU A 127 -8.86 9.48 -20.47
N LYS A 128 -9.70 10.28 -19.82
CA LYS A 128 -10.89 10.89 -20.43
C LYS A 128 -10.53 11.78 -21.62
N ALA A 129 -9.50 12.63 -21.49
CA ALA A 129 -9.02 13.49 -22.56
C ALA A 129 -8.51 12.69 -23.79
N LEU A 130 -8.01 11.47 -23.56
CA LEU A 130 -7.62 10.52 -24.61
C LEU A 130 -8.78 9.67 -25.14
N GLY A 131 -10.03 9.95 -24.73
CA GLY A 131 -11.22 9.22 -25.16
C GLY A 131 -11.36 7.84 -24.51
N LYS A 132 -10.65 7.56 -23.42
CA LYS A 132 -10.75 6.31 -22.66
C LYS A 132 -11.69 6.48 -21.48
N LYS A 133 -12.33 5.37 -21.07
CA LYS A 133 -13.09 5.32 -19.83
C LYS A 133 -12.13 4.95 -18.69
N PRO A 134 -11.90 5.84 -17.71
CA PRO A 134 -11.05 5.52 -16.56
C PRO A 134 -11.72 4.48 -15.65
N LEU A 135 -10.89 3.85 -14.81
CA LEU A 135 -11.37 3.05 -13.69
C LEU A 135 -12.17 3.92 -12.71
N GLU A 136 -13.13 3.32 -12.01
CA GLU A 136 -14.00 4.06 -11.09
C GLU A 136 -13.21 4.79 -10.00
N MET A 137 -12.16 4.17 -9.46
CA MET A 137 -11.28 4.79 -8.46
C MET A 137 -10.45 5.97 -8.98
N MET A 138 -10.29 6.09 -10.30
CA MET A 138 -9.60 7.19 -10.99
C MET A 138 -10.57 8.23 -11.54
N ASP A 139 -11.87 7.95 -11.54
CA ASP A 139 -12.89 8.86 -12.04
C ASP A 139 -13.39 9.75 -10.90
N ARG A 140 -12.90 11.00 -10.83
CA ARG A 140 -13.31 11.98 -9.80
C ARG A 140 -14.81 12.27 -9.76
N GLU A 141 -15.54 11.94 -10.83
CA GLU A 141 -17.01 12.13 -10.91
C GLU A 141 -17.79 10.92 -10.37
N LYS A 142 -17.12 9.81 -10.09
CA LYS A 142 -17.76 8.54 -9.67
C LYS A 142 -17.18 7.93 -8.40
N ALA A 143 -15.91 8.18 -8.10
CA ALA A 143 -15.22 7.58 -6.97
C ALA A 143 -15.91 7.91 -5.62
N CYS A 144 -16.36 6.88 -4.92
CA CYS A 144 -16.75 6.98 -3.51
C CYS A 144 -15.54 6.68 -2.64
N VAL A 145 -14.80 7.73 -2.26
CA VAL A 145 -13.52 7.60 -1.54
C VAL A 145 -13.61 6.73 -0.28
N PRO A 146 -14.58 6.92 0.65
CA PRO A 146 -14.66 6.07 1.83
C PRO A 146 -14.88 4.59 1.50
N ASP A 147 -15.79 4.27 0.58
CA ASP A 147 -16.07 2.88 0.20
C ASP A 147 -14.85 2.24 -0.48
N LEU A 148 -14.14 2.99 -1.32
CA LEU A 148 -12.90 2.55 -1.97
C LEU A 148 -11.77 2.33 -0.94
N GLN A 149 -11.61 3.22 0.04
CA GLN A 149 -10.61 3.09 1.10
C GLN A 149 -10.92 1.90 2.03
N ILE A 150 -12.18 1.70 2.40
CA ILE A 150 -12.61 0.52 3.17
C ILE A 150 -12.29 -0.76 2.40
N SER A 151 -12.63 -0.81 1.11
CA SER A 151 -12.34 -1.96 0.24
C SER A 151 -10.84 -2.23 0.14
N PHE A 152 -10.02 -1.18 -0.03
CA PHE A 152 -8.57 -1.31 -0.06
C PHE A 152 -7.99 -1.83 1.26
N LEU A 153 -8.45 -1.29 2.39
CA LEU A 153 -8.03 -1.75 3.71
C LEU A 153 -8.44 -3.21 3.95
N ASP A 154 -9.67 -3.59 3.62
CA ASP A 154 -10.18 -4.95 3.85
C ASP A 154 -9.50 -6.01 2.98
N ASN A 155 -9.26 -5.69 1.71
CA ASN A 155 -8.82 -6.67 0.73
C ASN A 155 -7.31 -6.70 0.51
N ILE A 156 -6.60 -5.63 0.90
CA ILE A 156 -5.15 -5.49 0.64
C ILE A 156 -4.38 -5.26 1.95
N ALA A 157 -4.58 -4.10 2.61
CA ALA A 157 -3.72 -3.72 3.74
C ALA A 157 -3.90 -4.62 4.97
N PHE A 158 -5.14 -4.88 5.38
CA PHE A 158 -5.43 -5.72 6.55
C PHE A 158 -4.89 -7.15 6.39
N PRO A 159 -5.10 -7.87 5.26
CA PRO A 159 -4.47 -9.16 5.03
C PRO A 159 -2.94 -9.14 5.18
N VAL A 160 -2.25 -8.15 4.63
CA VAL A 160 -0.79 -8.00 4.74
C VAL A 160 -0.35 -7.92 6.20
N TYR A 161 -0.93 -7.01 6.99
CA TYR A 161 -0.54 -6.84 8.40
C TYR A 161 -1.03 -7.98 9.30
N ARG A 162 -2.14 -8.64 8.96
CA ARG A 162 -2.61 -9.84 9.68
C ARG A 162 -1.64 -11.00 9.52
N ILE A 163 -1.17 -11.25 8.30
CA ILE A 163 -0.14 -12.27 8.04
C ILE A 163 1.14 -11.89 8.80
N LEU A 164 1.55 -10.62 8.72
CA LEU A 164 2.76 -10.14 9.38
C LEU A 164 2.68 -10.28 10.91
N ALA A 165 1.56 -9.87 11.54
CA ALA A 165 1.31 -10.01 12.98
C ALA A 165 1.31 -11.47 13.44
N LYS A 166 0.82 -12.39 12.59
CA LYS A 166 0.86 -13.82 12.87
C LYS A 166 2.28 -14.38 12.86
N MET A 167 3.17 -13.82 12.04
CA MET A 167 4.58 -14.22 11.99
C MET A 167 5.44 -13.51 13.05
N PHE A 168 5.10 -12.26 13.37
CA PHE A 168 5.84 -11.37 14.27
C PHE A 168 4.85 -10.65 15.20
N PRO A 169 4.69 -11.07 16.46
CA PRO A 169 3.73 -10.47 17.40
C PRO A 169 3.87 -8.95 17.56
N GLU A 170 5.06 -8.40 17.34
CA GLU A 170 5.33 -6.96 17.37
C GLU A 170 4.56 -6.19 16.27
N ALA A 171 4.15 -6.86 15.19
CA ALA A 171 3.33 -6.29 14.14
C ALA A 171 1.83 -6.22 14.49
N GLU A 172 1.42 -6.60 15.71
CA GLU A 172 0.04 -6.40 16.19
C GLU A 172 -0.32 -4.90 16.29
N THR A 173 0.65 -4.04 16.65
CA THR A 173 0.42 -2.59 16.72
C THR A 173 0.08 -1.98 15.36
N PRO A 174 0.88 -2.17 14.28
CA PRO A 174 0.50 -1.67 12.96
C PRO A 174 -0.79 -2.29 12.43
N LEU A 175 -1.09 -3.57 12.73
CA LEU A 175 -2.37 -4.20 12.39
C LEU A 175 -3.56 -3.47 13.04
N LYS A 176 -3.49 -3.22 14.35
CA LYS A 176 -4.54 -2.48 15.07
C LYS A 176 -4.76 -1.08 14.50
N ASN A 177 -3.68 -0.38 14.13
CA ASN A 177 -3.81 0.94 13.51
C ASN A 177 -4.55 0.88 12.16
N VAL A 178 -4.32 -0.16 11.36
CA VAL A 178 -5.07 -0.39 10.10
C VAL A 178 -6.56 -0.61 10.38
N GLU A 179 -6.90 -1.38 11.42
CA GLU A 179 -8.29 -1.59 11.85
C GLU A 179 -8.95 -0.30 12.34
N ASP A 180 -8.24 0.51 13.11
CA ASP A 180 -8.74 1.78 13.63
C ASP A 180 -8.94 2.80 12.49
N ASN A 181 -7.98 2.91 11.56
CA ASN A 181 -8.12 3.71 10.34
C ASN A 181 -9.32 3.29 9.49
N ARG A 182 -9.59 1.98 9.40
CA ARG A 182 -10.78 1.47 8.72
C ARG A 182 -12.07 1.94 9.41
N LYS A 183 -12.14 1.92 10.75
CA LYS A 183 -13.31 2.41 11.50
C LYS A 183 -13.56 3.89 11.23
N HIS A 184 -12.49 4.69 11.13
CA HIS A 184 -12.61 6.10 10.75
C HIS A 184 -13.25 6.25 9.36
N TRP A 185 -12.78 5.53 8.34
CA TRP A 185 -13.39 5.58 7.01
C TRP A 185 -14.86 5.13 7.00
N VAL A 186 -15.23 4.09 7.76
CA VAL A 186 -16.63 3.67 7.92
C VAL A 186 -17.48 4.80 8.48
N HIS A 187 -17.00 5.46 9.53
CA HIS A 187 -17.69 6.57 10.17
C HIS A 187 -17.89 7.75 9.20
N ILE A 188 -16.84 8.13 8.48
CA ILE A 188 -16.93 9.16 7.43
C ILE A 188 -17.94 8.79 6.35
N GLY A 189 -17.92 7.54 5.88
CA GLY A 189 -18.91 7.04 4.92
C GLY A 189 -20.35 7.16 5.44
N GLN A 190 -20.58 6.94 6.74
CA GLN A 190 -21.89 7.11 7.36
C GLN A 190 -22.31 8.59 7.45
N LEU A 191 -21.41 9.48 7.86
CA LEU A 191 -21.69 10.92 7.95
C LEU A 191 -22.05 11.53 6.60
N LEU A 192 -21.34 11.15 5.53
CA LEU A 192 -21.65 11.63 4.19
C LEU A 192 -23.04 11.18 3.74
N LYS A 193 -23.41 9.92 4.02
CA LYS A 193 -24.76 9.39 3.75
C LYS A 193 -25.84 10.14 4.53
N LEU A 194 -25.57 10.54 5.77
CA LEU A 194 -26.50 11.33 6.58
C LEU A 194 -26.66 12.77 6.07
N ARG A 195 -25.57 13.42 5.68
CA ARG A 195 -25.56 14.83 5.24
C ARG A 195 -26.16 15.02 3.84
N HIS A 196 -25.99 14.03 2.96
CA HIS A 196 -26.30 14.17 1.54
C HIS A 196 -27.27 13.10 0.99
N GLY A 197 -27.78 12.20 1.84
CA GLY A 197 -28.66 11.09 1.46
C GLY A 197 -27.91 9.95 0.75
N ASN A 198 -28.64 9.05 0.08
CA ASN A 198 -28.07 7.93 -0.71
C ASN A 198 -27.37 8.39 -2.01
N SER A 199 -27.21 9.69 -2.22
CA SER A 199 -26.50 10.20 -3.39
C SER A 199 -25.01 9.89 -3.21
N THR A 200 -24.43 9.11 -4.12
CA THR A 200 -23.00 8.82 -4.22
C THR A 200 -22.28 10.12 -4.59
N GLN A 201 -22.09 11.02 -3.62
CA GLN A 201 -21.38 12.27 -3.87
C GLN A 201 -19.89 12.10 -3.68
N THR A 202 -19.20 12.59 -4.71
CA THR A 202 -17.76 12.73 -4.89
C THR A 202 -17.15 13.56 -3.77
N MET A 203 -16.09 13.06 -3.14
CA MET A 203 -15.25 13.88 -2.26
C MET A 203 -14.14 14.52 -3.08
N THR A 204 -14.00 15.84 -3.00
CA THR A 204 -12.81 16.55 -3.45
C THR A 204 -11.63 16.24 -2.53
N VAL A 205 -10.41 16.46 -3.02
CA VAL A 205 -9.18 16.30 -2.23
C VAL A 205 -9.21 17.21 -1.00
N GLU A 206 -9.69 18.43 -1.14
CA GLU A 206 -9.86 19.40 -0.06
C GLU A 206 -10.85 18.90 0.99
N GLN A 207 -11.96 18.29 0.56
CA GLN A 207 -12.93 17.69 1.48
C GLN A 207 -12.36 16.49 2.22
N ILE A 208 -11.51 15.68 1.59
CA ILE A 208 -10.79 14.59 2.28
C ILE A 208 -9.90 15.18 3.36
N ILE A 209 -9.13 16.22 3.04
CA ILE A 209 -8.21 16.86 4.00
C ILE A 209 -8.98 17.49 5.17
N SER A 210 -10.11 18.14 4.88
CA SER A 210 -10.92 18.88 5.87
C SER A 210 -11.78 17.99 6.77
N ILE A 211 -11.71 16.66 6.69
CA ILE A 211 -12.40 15.78 7.64
C ILE A 211 -11.80 16.01 9.03
N GLU A 212 -12.53 16.65 9.93
CA GLU A 212 -12.08 16.97 11.29
C GLU A 212 -12.25 15.77 12.25
N GLU A 213 -11.47 15.76 13.33
CA GLU A 213 -11.58 14.72 14.37
C GLU A 213 -12.88 14.83 15.18
N GLU A 214 -13.46 16.03 15.30
CA GLU A 214 -14.72 16.25 16.03
C GLU A 214 -15.94 15.62 15.35
N GLU A 215 -15.81 15.27 14.08
CA GLU A 215 -16.82 14.47 13.38
C GLU A 215 -16.81 13.01 13.84
N LEU A 216 -15.79 12.52 14.56
CA LEU A 216 -15.61 11.13 14.99
C LEU A 216 -16.07 10.89 16.44
N PRO A 217 -16.63 9.71 16.78
CA PRO A 217 -16.87 9.35 18.17
C PRO A 217 -15.52 9.17 18.86
N ASP A 218 -15.41 9.76 20.06
CA ASP A 218 -14.22 9.69 20.92
C ASP A 218 -13.88 8.24 21.27
N CYS A 219 -12.98 7.63 20.48
CA CYS A 219 -12.53 6.26 20.68
C CYS A 219 -11.29 6.18 21.59
N SER A 220 -10.87 7.31 22.19
CA SER A 220 -9.59 7.44 22.91
C SER A 220 -9.70 7.97 24.36
N ARG A 221 -10.87 8.44 24.84
CA ARG A 221 -11.04 8.86 26.25
C ARG A 221 -11.23 7.75 27.29
N GLY A 222 -10.95 6.50 26.95
CA GLY A 222 -11.12 5.36 27.85
C GLY A 222 -9.82 4.70 28.31
N GLN A 223 -8.95 5.41 29.03
CA GLN A 223 -8.02 4.90 30.06
C GLN A 223 -6.92 5.94 30.40
N ILE A 224 -7.29 6.95 31.19
CA ILE A 224 -6.35 7.50 32.18
C ILE A 224 -7.06 7.37 33.52
N ILE A 225 -7.02 6.16 34.08
CA ILE A 225 -7.32 5.98 35.49
C ILE A 225 -6.07 6.44 36.23
N ASP A 226 -6.27 7.54 36.94
CA ASP A 226 -5.42 8.17 37.93
C ASP A 226 -4.56 7.16 38.73
N LEU A 227 -3.25 7.20 38.54
CA LEU A 227 -2.27 6.63 39.46
C LEU A 227 -1.51 7.77 40.13
N LYS A 228 -2.21 8.43 41.05
CA LYS A 228 -1.63 9.19 42.16
C LYS A 228 -2.26 8.76 43.47
N SER A 229 -1.67 7.73 44.10
CA SER A 229 -1.47 7.61 45.54
C SER A 229 -0.60 6.39 45.83
#